data_AF-A0A2D0SUZ1-F1
#
_entry.id   AF-A0A2D0SUZ1-F1
#
_cell.length_a   1.000
_cell.length_b   1.000
_cell.length_c   1.000
_cell.angle_alpha   90.00
_cell.angle_beta   90.00
_cell.angle_gamma   90.00
#
_symmetry.space_group_name_H-M   'P 1'
#
loop_
_entity.id
_entity.type
_entity.pdbx_description
1 polymer ?
#
loop_
_entity_poly.entity_id
_entity_poly.type
_entity_poly.pdbx_seq_one_letter_code
_entity_poly.pdbx_strand_id
1 'polypeptide(L)'
;MMLLTLMLLTSALSLCSSLDVNSKPCLRAKYNNAHATFLKRHLPDGVPKTWDQNVWNALLRQIKTCNRPTQSFFHENDRERVNAVCTKAGGKQHSGNLCISKEKFSFVTVRVNVDEGLCGIKRINNETKHIILGCDEVGDSCRPVHFEGNPNSLTPSNNQPDCGERSGSSSVFKAAMSKSFLVFTLVALTYIL
;
A
#
# COMPACT_ATOMS: atom_id res chain seq x y z
N MET A 1 -3.88 -12.12 -41.87
CA MET A 1 -3.42 -12.98 -40.75
C MET A 1 -2.35 -12.32 -39.87
N MET A 2 -1.25 -11.80 -40.42
CA MET A 2 -0.14 -11.22 -39.64
C MET A 2 -0.48 -9.92 -38.85
N LEU A 3 -1.41 -9.09 -39.34
CA LEU A 3 -1.90 -7.93 -38.58
C LEU A 3 -2.84 -8.32 -37.42
N LEU A 4 -3.62 -9.40 -37.58
CA LEU A 4 -4.59 -9.86 -36.58
C LEU A 4 -3.87 -10.45 -35.36
N THR A 5 -2.79 -11.19 -35.61
CA THR A 5 -1.92 -11.72 -34.54
C THR A 5 -1.20 -10.59 -33.81
N LEU A 6 -0.74 -9.54 -34.49
CA LEU A 6 -0.08 -8.39 -33.88
C LEU A 6 -1.03 -7.57 -32.97
N MET A 7 -2.31 -7.44 -33.36
CA MET A 7 -3.33 -6.76 -32.53
C MET A 7 -3.77 -7.60 -31.31
N LEU A 8 -3.81 -8.93 -31.43
CA LEU A 8 -4.06 -9.84 -30.29
C LEU A 8 -2.89 -9.85 -29.28
N LEU A 9 -1.64 -9.78 -29.76
CA LEU A 9 -0.47 -9.68 -28.89
C LEU A 9 -0.41 -8.34 -28.15
N THR A 10 -0.69 -7.21 -28.81
CA THR A 10 -0.67 -5.88 -28.15
C THR A 10 -1.79 -5.69 -27.12
N SER A 11 -2.96 -6.30 -27.34
CA SER A 11 -4.05 -6.30 -26.36
C SER A 11 -3.80 -7.24 -25.16
N ALA A 12 -3.07 -8.34 -25.35
CA ALA A 12 -2.64 -9.22 -24.25
C ALA A 12 -1.56 -8.58 -23.35
N LEU A 13 -0.64 -7.79 -23.93
CA LEU A 13 0.37 -7.04 -23.18
C LEU A 13 -0.20 -5.88 -22.35
N SER A 14 -1.43 -5.44 -22.64
CA SER A 14 -2.11 -4.34 -21.92
C SER A 14 -2.82 -4.79 -20.63
N LEU A 15 -2.92 -6.10 -20.37
CA LEU A 15 -3.54 -6.65 -19.15
C LEU A 15 -2.54 -6.86 -17.99
N CYS A 16 -1.28 -6.51 -18.18
CA CYS A 16 -0.28 -6.68 -17.14
C CYS A 16 -0.27 -5.47 -16.20
N SER A 17 -0.72 -5.71 -14.95
CA SER A 17 -0.53 -4.86 -13.76
C SER A 17 -1.64 -3.86 -13.44
N SER A 18 -2.87 -4.31 -13.21
CA SER A 18 -3.55 -3.77 -12.01
C SER A 18 -3.05 -4.61 -10.84
N LEU A 19 -2.13 -4.05 -10.05
CA LEU A 19 -1.90 -4.59 -8.71
C LEU A 19 -3.27 -4.56 -8.04
N ASP A 20 -3.74 -5.70 -7.53
CA ASP A 20 -5.00 -5.88 -6.77
C ASP A 20 -4.98 -5.03 -5.48
N VAL A 21 -4.91 -3.71 -5.63
CA VAL A 21 -5.05 -2.76 -4.53
C VAL A 21 -6.53 -2.47 -4.42
N ASN A 22 -7.06 -2.62 -3.22
CA ASN A 22 -8.45 -2.30 -2.95
C ASN A 22 -8.76 -0.86 -3.40
N SER A 23 -9.88 -0.68 -4.09
CA SER A 23 -10.26 0.60 -4.69
C SER A 23 -10.68 1.66 -3.67
N LYS A 24 -10.93 1.25 -2.43
CA LYS A 24 -11.22 2.10 -1.28
C LYS A 24 -10.73 1.44 0.01
N PRO A 25 -10.54 2.21 1.10
CA PRO A 25 -10.15 1.65 2.38
C PRO A 25 -11.19 0.67 2.92
N CYS A 26 -10.74 -0.26 3.76
CA CYS A 26 -11.61 -1.16 4.52
C CYS A 26 -12.46 -2.10 3.66
N LEU A 27 -11.96 -2.45 2.47
CA LEU A 27 -12.39 -3.64 1.75
C LEU A 27 -11.60 -4.85 2.26
N ARG A 28 -12.17 -6.04 2.11
CA ARG A 28 -11.53 -7.30 2.54
C ARG A 28 -10.10 -7.40 2.02
N ALA A 29 -9.17 -7.64 2.93
CA ALA A 29 -7.77 -7.84 2.58
C ALA A 29 -7.62 -9.10 1.74
N LYS A 30 -6.72 -9.05 0.74
CA LYS A 30 -6.35 -10.23 -0.05
C LYS A 30 -5.74 -11.34 0.82
N TYR A 31 -5.00 -10.96 1.86
CA TYR A 31 -4.32 -11.88 2.77
C TYR A 31 -4.72 -11.60 4.22
N ASN A 32 -5.14 -12.65 4.93
CA ASN A 32 -5.56 -12.56 6.34
C ASN A 32 -4.41 -12.19 7.30
N ASN A 33 -3.16 -12.40 6.91
CA ASN A 33 -1.97 -12.06 7.69
C ASN A 33 -1.36 -10.70 7.32
N ALA A 34 -2.04 -9.89 6.49
CA ALA A 34 -1.50 -8.62 6.00
C ALA A 34 -1.20 -7.65 7.16
N HIS A 35 -2.11 -7.53 8.13
CA HIS A 35 -1.90 -6.68 9.30
C HIS A 35 -0.74 -7.18 10.19
N ALA A 36 -0.65 -8.48 10.45
CA ALA A 36 0.46 -9.06 11.20
C ALA A 36 1.81 -8.81 10.50
N THR A 37 1.81 -8.89 9.16
CA THR A 37 2.98 -8.58 8.33
C THR A 37 3.36 -7.10 8.42
N PHE A 38 2.38 -6.20 8.41
CA PHE A 38 2.60 -4.77 8.62
C PHE A 38 3.25 -4.51 9.99
N LEU A 39 2.69 -5.06 11.07
CA LEU A 39 3.22 -4.90 12.42
C LEU A 39 4.66 -5.41 12.53
N LYS A 40 4.95 -6.61 12.01
CA LYS A 40 6.31 -7.17 12.00
C LYS A 40 7.33 -6.24 11.32
N ARG A 41 6.91 -5.48 10.29
CA ARG A 41 7.79 -4.65 9.47
C ARG A 41 7.94 -3.22 9.97
N HIS A 42 6.92 -2.69 10.64
CA HIS A 42 6.85 -1.27 10.98
C HIS A 42 6.67 -0.98 12.47
N LEU A 43 6.19 -1.95 13.25
CA LEU A 43 6.10 -1.93 14.72
C LEU A 43 6.56 -3.26 15.33
N PRO A 44 7.76 -3.78 15.00
CA PRO A 44 8.31 -4.93 15.69
C PRO A 44 8.60 -4.55 17.16
N ASP A 45 8.62 -5.53 18.04
CA ASP A 45 9.06 -5.29 19.41
C ASP A 45 10.57 -4.98 19.42
N GLY A 46 11.00 -4.08 20.31
CA GLY A 46 12.40 -3.73 20.47
C GLY A 46 12.96 -2.80 19.40
N VAL A 47 12.14 -1.93 18.78
CA VAL A 47 12.63 -0.88 17.86
C VAL A 47 13.72 -0.05 18.56
N PRO A 48 14.94 0.00 18.01
CA PRO A 48 16.07 0.68 18.63
C PRO A 48 15.80 2.17 18.82
N LYS A 49 16.28 2.71 19.95
CA LYS A 49 16.29 4.16 20.25
C LYS A 49 17.68 4.79 20.02
N THR A 50 18.56 4.08 19.32
CA THR A 50 19.95 4.46 19.02
C THR A 50 20.15 4.64 17.52
N TRP A 51 21.21 5.33 17.12
CA TRP A 51 21.67 5.43 15.73
C TRP A 51 22.82 4.47 15.39
N ASP A 52 23.10 3.52 16.28
CA ASP A 52 24.07 2.46 16.04
C ASP A 52 23.59 1.52 14.93
N GLN A 53 24.35 1.51 13.83
CA GLN A 53 24.06 0.69 12.66
C GLN A 53 24.06 -0.81 12.95
N ASN A 54 24.88 -1.29 13.89
CA ASN A 54 24.93 -2.71 14.23
C ASN A 54 23.63 -3.17 14.90
N VAL A 55 23.06 -2.32 15.76
CA VAL A 55 21.77 -2.61 16.42
C VAL A 55 20.63 -2.66 15.40
N TRP A 56 20.60 -1.72 14.45
CA TRP A 56 19.62 -1.73 13.35
C TRP A 56 19.81 -2.92 12.41
N ASN A 57 21.06 -3.27 12.08
CA ASN A 57 21.38 -4.44 11.27
C ASN A 57 20.86 -5.73 11.92
N ALA A 58 21.10 -5.89 13.23
CA ALA A 58 20.62 -7.03 14.02
C ALA A 58 19.09 -7.14 13.98
N LEU A 59 18.37 -6.02 14.20
CA LEU A 59 16.91 -5.99 14.09
C LEU A 59 16.43 -6.42 12.69
N LEU A 60 16.97 -5.81 11.63
CA LEU A 60 16.55 -6.09 10.24
C LEU A 60 16.78 -7.56 9.86
N ARG A 61 17.84 -8.19 10.37
CA ARG A 61 18.10 -9.62 10.21
C ARG A 61 17.09 -10.45 10.99
N GLN A 62 16.85 -10.12 12.25
CA GLN A 62 15.89 -10.81 13.11
C GLN A 62 14.49 -10.83 12.48
N ILE A 63 14.02 -9.70 11.95
CA ILE A 63 12.70 -9.61 11.31
C ILE A 63 12.70 -10.02 9.83
N LYS A 64 13.88 -10.36 9.27
CA LYS A 64 14.09 -10.82 7.89
C LYS A 64 13.63 -9.83 6.82
N THR A 65 14.05 -8.57 6.92
CA THR A 65 13.66 -7.48 5.99
C THR A 65 14.83 -6.84 5.25
N CYS A 66 16.01 -7.47 5.22
CA CYS A 66 17.19 -6.91 4.56
C CYS A 66 17.10 -6.75 3.04
N ASN A 67 16.18 -7.46 2.39
CA ASN A 67 15.92 -7.33 0.96
C ASN A 67 15.05 -6.11 0.61
N ARG A 68 14.74 -5.24 1.59
CA ARG A 68 13.95 -4.03 1.39
C ARG A 68 14.88 -2.82 1.47
N PRO A 69 15.03 -2.04 0.39
CA PRO A 69 16.01 -0.94 0.34
C PRO A 69 15.68 0.20 1.32
N THR A 70 14.42 0.34 1.70
CA THR A 70 13.98 1.34 2.69
C THR A 70 12.88 0.73 3.55
N GLN A 71 12.98 0.93 4.87
CA GLN A 71 12.00 0.48 5.85
C GLN A 71 11.76 1.59 6.89
N SER A 72 10.51 1.74 7.31
CA SER A 72 10.11 2.71 8.33
C SER A 72 9.67 2.01 9.61
N PHE A 73 10.04 2.53 10.77
CA PHE A 73 9.78 1.94 12.09
C PHE A 73 9.18 2.99 13.03
N PHE A 74 8.02 2.67 13.61
CA PHE A 74 7.40 3.46 14.66
C PHE A 74 7.79 2.93 16.03
N HIS A 75 7.68 3.78 17.04
CA HIS A 75 7.81 3.34 18.42
C HIS A 75 6.57 2.56 18.86
N GLU A 76 6.75 1.61 19.78
CA GLU A 76 5.66 0.77 20.31
C GLU A 76 4.51 1.61 20.90
N ASN A 77 4.84 2.74 21.53
CA ASN A 77 3.86 3.67 22.10
C ASN A 77 2.96 4.33 21.05
N ASP A 78 3.33 4.32 19.77
CA ASP A 78 2.50 4.83 18.68
C ASP A 78 1.53 3.77 18.13
N ARG A 79 1.54 2.53 18.62
CA ARG A 79 0.74 1.42 18.06
C ARG A 79 -0.73 1.76 17.91
N GLU A 80 -1.36 2.32 18.94
CA GLU A 80 -2.76 2.71 18.89
C GLU A 80 -3.00 3.84 17.88
N ARG A 81 -2.12 4.85 17.86
CA ARG A 81 -2.21 5.97 16.91
C ARG A 81 -2.03 5.51 15.46
N VAL A 82 -1.11 4.59 15.19
CA VAL A 82 -0.90 3.99 13.87
C VAL A 82 -2.14 3.21 13.43
N ASN A 83 -2.73 2.40 14.32
CA ASN A 83 -3.97 1.68 14.03
C ASN A 83 -5.14 2.65 13.76
N ALA A 84 -5.21 3.74 14.51
CA ALA A 84 -6.27 4.74 14.39
C ALA A 84 -6.29 5.44 13.02
N VAL A 85 -5.18 5.46 12.26
CA VAL A 85 -5.14 6.01 10.89
C VAL A 85 -6.18 5.35 9.98
N CYS A 86 -6.47 4.07 10.17
CA CYS A 86 -7.50 3.36 9.40
C CYS A 86 -8.93 3.55 9.94
N THR A 87 -9.14 4.55 10.80
CA THR A 87 -10.43 4.86 11.41
C THR A 87 -10.77 6.33 11.23
N LYS A 88 -12.03 6.69 11.51
CA LYS A 88 -12.49 8.07 11.42
C LYS A 88 -11.72 9.02 12.32
N ALA A 89 -11.18 8.51 13.44
CA ALA A 89 -10.46 9.33 14.40
C ALA A 89 -9.08 9.76 13.87
N GLY A 90 -8.38 8.90 13.11
CA GLY A 90 -6.95 9.09 12.84
C GLY A 90 -6.57 9.39 11.40
N GLY A 91 -7.44 9.17 10.41
CA GLY A 91 -7.05 9.33 9.01
C GLY A 91 -8.12 9.93 8.09
N LYS A 92 -7.64 10.44 6.95
CA LYS A 92 -8.44 10.88 5.80
C LYS A 92 -8.12 9.99 4.60
N GLN A 93 -9.10 9.72 3.75
CA GLN A 93 -8.84 8.99 2.51
C GLN A 93 -7.86 9.78 1.62
N HIS A 94 -6.88 9.09 1.05
CA HIS A 94 -5.86 9.69 0.18
C HIS A 94 -6.03 9.26 -1.29
N SER A 95 -5.94 7.95 -1.55
CA SER A 95 -6.10 7.36 -2.89
C SER A 95 -6.25 5.85 -2.78
N GLY A 96 -7.17 5.23 -3.53
CA GLY A 96 -7.44 3.78 -3.39
C GLY A 96 -7.74 3.40 -1.94
N ASN A 97 -7.08 2.37 -1.43
CA ASN A 97 -7.14 1.98 -0.01
C ASN A 97 -6.18 2.74 0.92
N LEU A 98 -5.48 3.75 0.42
CA LEU A 98 -4.55 4.55 1.22
C LEU A 98 -5.28 5.61 2.03
N CYS A 99 -4.89 5.72 3.30
CA CYS A 99 -5.31 6.74 4.23
C CYS A 99 -4.10 7.52 4.74
N ILE A 100 -4.21 8.85 4.71
CA ILE A 100 -3.20 9.76 5.25
C ILE A 100 -3.59 10.18 6.67
N SER A 101 -2.64 10.16 7.59
CA SER A 101 -2.89 10.47 8.99
C SER A 101 -3.29 11.93 9.21
N LYS A 102 -4.26 12.16 10.12
CA LYS A 102 -4.67 13.51 10.54
C LYS A 102 -3.56 14.22 11.33
N GLU A 103 -2.78 13.46 12.09
CA GLU A 103 -1.65 13.95 12.87
C GLU A 103 -0.31 13.55 12.26
N LYS A 104 0.76 14.26 12.64
CA LYS A 104 2.13 13.87 12.33
C LYS A 104 2.62 12.76 13.26
N PHE A 105 3.50 11.93 12.73
CA PHE A 105 4.21 10.88 13.45
C PHE A 105 5.70 11.16 13.40
N SER A 106 6.40 10.85 14.50
CA SER A 106 7.85 10.74 14.52
C SER A 106 8.22 9.26 14.37
N PHE A 107 9.06 8.93 13.40
CA PHE A 107 9.42 7.55 13.10
C PHE A 107 10.80 7.47 12.45
N VAL A 108 11.40 6.28 12.47
CA VAL A 108 12.73 6.06 11.92
C VAL A 108 12.63 5.47 10.52
N THR A 109 13.39 5.99 9.58
CA THR A 109 13.61 5.37 8.27
C THR A 109 15.03 4.81 8.20
N VAL A 110 15.14 3.53 7.87
CA VAL A 110 16.42 2.84 7.64
C VAL A 110 16.54 2.50 6.17
N ARG A 111 17.69 2.86 5.57
CA ARG A 111 18.07 2.46 4.21
C ARG A 111 19.21 1.46 4.27
N VAL A 112 19.13 0.44 3.42
CA VAL A 112 20.15 -0.61 3.30
C VAL A 112 20.68 -0.72 1.88
N ASN A 113 21.92 -1.16 1.75
CA ASN A 113 22.49 -1.65 0.50
C ASN A 113 22.02 -3.10 0.31
N VAL A 114 21.06 -3.32 -0.58
CA VAL A 114 20.47 -4.66 -0.80
C VAL A 114 21.43 -5.63 -1.50
N ASP A 115 22.37 -5.10 -2.29
CA ASP A 115 23.34 -5.88 -3.06
C ASP A 115 24.55 -6.33 -2.21
N GLU A 116 24.72 -5.73 -1.04
CA GLU A 116 25.70 -6.16 -0.04
C GLU A 116 25.01 -7.18 0.87
N GLY A 117 25.32 -8.48 0.68
CA GLY A 117 24.66 -9.62 1.32
C GLY A 117 24.65 -9.68 2.87
N LEU A 118 25.00 -8.58 3.54
CA LEU A 118 25.04 -8.41 4.98
C LEU A 118 24.05 -7.38 5.55
N CYS A 119 23.03 -6.96 4.79
CA CYS A 119 22.09 -5.91 5.23
C CYS A 119 22.80 -4.59 5.56
N GLY A 120 23.79 -4.20 4.75
CA GLY A 120 24.65 -3.03 5.03
C GLY A 120 23.79 -1.79 5.25
N ILE A 121 23.86 -1.19 6.45
CA ILE A 121 23.07 0.00 6.77
C ILE A 121 23.69 1.18 6.03
N LYS A 122 22.94 1.75 5.08
CA LYS A 122 23.37 2.93 4.34
C LYS A 122 23.09 4.21 5.14
N ARG A 123 21.91 4.28 5.75
CA ARG A 123 21.46 5.49 6.46
C ARG A 123 20.36 5.18 7.45
N ILE A 124 20.36 5.88 8.58
CA ILE A 124 19.26 5.89 9.54
C ILE A 124 18.85 7.34 9.75
N ASN A 125 17.58 7.64 9.58
CA ASN A 125 17.03 8.99 9.71
C ASN A 125 15.83 8.99 10.66
N ASN A 126 15.72 10.01 11.51
CA ASN A 126 14.46 10.33 12.15
C ASN A 126 13.63 11.23 11.22
N GLU A 127 12.34 10.94 11.10
CA GLU A 127 11.39 11.70 10.29
C GLU A 127 10.25 12.20 11.17
N THR A 128 9.65 13.35 10.83
CA THR A 128 8.42 13.84 11.49
C THR A 128 7.47 14.44 10.47
N LYS A 129 6.45 13.67 10.07
CA LYS A 129 5.49 14.04 9.01
C LYS A 129 4.21 13.21 9.10
N HIS A 130 3.23 13.53 8.26
CA HIS A 130 2.06 12.67 8.09
C HIS A 130 2.47 11.37 7.39
N ILE A 131 1.86 10.26 7.82
CA ILE A 131 2.08 8.94 7.25
C ILE A 131 0.91 8.54 6.35
N ILE A 132 1.19 7.70 5.37
CA ILE A 132 0.19 7.17 4.46
C ILE A 132 0.20 5.65 4.64
N LEU A 133 -0.95 5.09 5.01
CA LEU A 133 -1.10 3.65 5.27
C LEU A 133 -2.16 3.07 4.32
N GLY A 134 -1.89 1.91 3.76
CA GLY A 134 -2.95 1.10 3.16
C GLY A 134 -3.81 0.48 4.25
N CYS A 135 -5.13 0.60 4.12
CA CYS A 135 -6.10 0.18 5.12
C CYS A 135 -7.09 -0.82 4.50
N ASP A 136 -7.07 -2.06 4.97
CA ASP A 136 -7.96 -3.13 4.51
C ASP A 136 -8.68 -3.78 5.70
N GLU A 137 -9.79 -4.45 5.44
CA GLU A 137 -10.50 -5.27 6.43
C GLU A 137 -9.78 -6.61 6.62
N VAL A 138 -9.27 -6.83 7.83
CA VAL A 138 -8.61 -8.07 8.26
C VAL A 138 -9.38 -8.63 9.46
N GLY A 139 -10.01 -9.79 9.27
CA GLY A 139 -11.07 -10.26 10.17
C GLY A 139 -12.31 -9.39 9.97
N ASP A 140 -12.77 -8.74 11.05
CA ASP A 140 -13.94 -7.84 11.03
C ASP A 140 -13.57 -6.39 11.36
N SER A 141 -12.29 -6.04 11.20
CA SER A 141 -11.76 -4.71 11.53
C SER A 141 -10.96 -4.13 10.37
N CYS A 142 -11.12 -2.84 10.12
CA CYS A 142 -10.24 -2.11 9.20
C CYS A 142 -8.90 -1.82 9.87
N ARG A 143 -7.80 -2.26 9.26
CA ARG A 143 -6.47 -2.27 9.85
C ARG A 143 -5.39 -1.85 8.85
N PRO A 144 -4.27 -1.28 9.32
CA PRO A 144 -3.12 -1.01 8.47
C PRO A 144 -2.53 -2.31 7.90
N VAL A 145 -2.25 -2.33 6.60
CA VAL A 145 -1.67 -3.48 5.89
C VAL A 145 -0.45 -3.12 5.04
N HIS A 146 -0.25 -1.83 4.75
CA HIS A 146 0.84 -1.32 3.93
C HIS A 146 1.30 0.04 4.44
N PHE A 147 2.60 0.34 4.37
CA PHE A 147 3.15 1.66 4.62
C PHE A 147 3.57 2.27 3.27
N GLU A 148 2.99 3.41 2.93
CA GLU A 148 3.31 4.16 1.72
C GLU A 148 4.23 5.34 2.07
N GLY A 149 5.27 5.54 1.26
CA GLY A 149 6.21 6.63 1.46
C GLY A 149 5.54 7.99 1.24
N ASN A 150 5.82 8.96 2.11
CA ASN A 150 5.40 10.35 1.92
C ASN A 150 6.62 11.28 1.66
N PRO A 151 7.32 11.14 0.52
CA PRO A 151 8.54 11.91 0.26
C PRO A 151 8.28 13.43 0.13
N ASN A 152 7.08 13.80 -0.36
CA ASN A 152 6.70 15.18 -0.61
C ASN A 152 6.01 15.85 0.59
N SER A 153 6.01 15.20 1.76
CA SER A 153 5.37 15.71 2.98
C SER A 153 3.93 16.16 2.78
N LEU A 154 3.16 15.39 2.02
CA LEU A 154 1.73 15.57 1.81
C LEU A 154 1.01 15.65 3.17
N THR A 155 -0.06 16.45 3.19
CA THR A 155 -0.97 16.62 4.34
C THR A 155 -2.37 16.12 3.98
N PRO A 156 -3.19 15.71 4.95
CA PRO A 156 -4.58 15.35 4.70
C PRO A 156 -5.35 16.51 4.09
N SER A 157 -6.22 16.22 3.13
CA SER A 157 -7.18 17.19 2.60
C SER A 157 -8.45 17.17 3.45
N ASN A 158 -8.92 18.35 3.87
CA ASN A 158 -10.17 18.48 4.63
C ASN A 158 -11.41 18.09 3.83
N ASN A 159 -11.32 18.09 2.49
CA ASN A 159 -12.41 17.75 1.59
C ASN A 159 -12.56 16.23 1.36
N GLN A 160 -11.60 15.43 1.83
CA GLN A 160 -11.68 13.98 1.73
C GLN A 160 -12.49 13.40 2.89
N PRO A 161 -13.20 12.28 2.69
CA PRO A 161 -13.89 11.59 3.76
C PRO A 161 -12.90 11.08 4.79
N ASP A 162 -13.43 10.82 5.98
CA ASP A 162 -12.69 10.14 7.03
C ASP A 162 -12.39 8.69 6.62
N CYS A 163 -11.20 8.20 6.96
CA CYS A 163 -10.87 6.79 6.74
C CYS A 163 -11.73 5.91 7.64
N GLY A 164 -11.97 4.65 7.27
CA GLY A 164 -12.75 3.74 8.12
C GLY A 164 -14.27 3.96 8.10
N GLU A 165 -14.78 4.96 7.39
CA GLU A 165 -16.20 5.03 7.09
C GLU A 165 -16.56 3.87 6.16
N ARG A 166 -17.32 2.89 6.70
CA ARG A 166 -17.96 1.87 5.87
C ARG A 166 -18.85 2.62 4.90
N SER A 167 -18.46 2.69 3.63
CA SER A 167 -19.35 3.27 2.62
C SER A 167 -20.65 2.46 2.69
N GLY A 168 -21.77 3.14 2.98
CA GLY A 168 -23.08 2.55 2.83
C GLY A 168 -23.16 1.82 1.49
N SER A 169 -23.84 0.67 1.48
CA SER A 169 -24.12 -0.09 0.29
C SER A 169 -24.83 0.79 -0.75
N SER A 170 -24.08 1.40 -1.66
CA SER A 170 -24.63 2.05 -2.85
C SER A 170 -23.51 2.34 -3.85
N SER A 171 -23.32 1.42 -4.80
CA SER A 171 -23.70 1.66 -6.19
C SER A 171 -23.06 0.58 -7.06
N VAL A 172 -23.93 -0.26 -7.62
CA VAL A 172 -23.75 -1.12 -8.78
C VAL A 172 -22.67 -0.56 -9.73
N PHE A 173 -21.58 -1.28 -9.92
CA PHE A 173 -20.71 -1.08 -11.07
C PHE A 173 -21.54 -1.34 -12.33
N LYS A 174 -22.06 -0.28 -12.95
CA LYS A 174 -22.45 -0.36 -14.35
C LYS A 174 -21.14 -0.46 -15.13
N ALA A 175 -20.76 -1.67 -15.50
CA ALA A 175 -19.75 -1.89 -16.52
C ALA A 175 -20.24 -1.22 -17.80
N ALA A 176 -19.76 -0.01 -18.08
CA ALA A 176 -19.94 0.61 -19.38
C ALA A 176 -19.05 -0.16 -20.35
N MET A 177 -19.64 -1.11 -21.07
CA MET A 177 -18.96 -1.69 -22.23
C MET A 177 -18.64 -0.55 -23.20
N SER A 178 -17.36 -0.32 -23.43
CA SER A 178 -16.87 0.60 -24.46
C SER A 178 -17.51 0.21 -25.80
N LYS A 179 -18.10 1.18 -26.51
CA LYS A 179 -18.67 0.97 -27.84
C LYS A 179 -17.67 0.35 -28.83
N SER A 180 -16.37 0.48 -28.58
CA SER A 180 -15.34 -0.19 -29.38
C SER A 180 -15.43 -1.72 -29.33
N PHE A 181 -15.79 -2.32 -28.18
CA PHE A 181 -15.89 -3.78 -28.07
C PHE A 181 -17.02 -4.37 -28.93
N LEU A 182 -18.14 -3.65 -29.07
CA LEU A 182 -19.26 -4.05 -29.94
C LEU A 182 -18.90 -4.02 -31.43
N VAL A 183 -18.06 -3.06 -31.84
CA VAL A 183 -17.59 -2.97 -33.25
C VAL A 183 -16.64 -4.12 -33.57
N PHE A 184 -15.73 -4.49 -32.65
CA PHE A 184 -14.80 -5.59 -32.87
C PHE A 184 -15.51 -6.96 -33.00
N THR A 185 -16.59 -7.21 -32.24
CA THR A 185 -17.37 -8.45 -32.39
C THR A 185 -18.13 -8.52 -33.70
N LEU A 186 -18.64 -7.40 -34.21
CA LEU A 186 -19.38 -7.36 -35.47
C LEU A 186 -18.47 -7.56 -36.70
N VAL A 187 -17.26 -6.97 -36.68
CA VAL A 187 -16.28 -7.16 -37.76
C VAL A 187 -15.72 -8.59 -37.79
N ALA A 188 -15.56 -9.24 -36.65
CA ALA A 188 -15.10 -10.63 -36.60
C ALA A 188 -16.13 -11.62 -37.20
N LEU A 189 -17.43 -11.35 -37.05
CA LEU A 189 -18.51 -12.17 -37.62
C LEU A 189 -18.62 -12.05 -39.15
N THR A 190 -18.27 -10.91 -39.73
CA THR A 190 -18.30 -10.71 -41.19
C THR A 190 -17.12 -11.33 -41.94
N TYR A 191 -16.07 -11.78 -41.24
CA TYR A 191 -14.90 -12.43 -41.85
C TYR A 191 -14.90 -13.97 -41.69
N ILE A 192 -15.94 -14.54 -41.07
CA ILE A 192 -16.11 -15.99 -40.86
C ILE A 192 -17.25 -16.57 -41.75
N LEU A 193 -17.92 -15.71 -42.54
CA LEU A 193 -18.88 -16.11 -43.59
C LEU A 193 -18.24 -16.00 -44.97
#